data_AF-A0A8B2S6R6-F1
#
_entry.id   AF-A0A8B2S6R6-F1
#
_cell.length_a   1.000
_cell.length_b   1.000
_cell.length_c   1.000
_cell.angle_alpha   90.00
_cell.angle_beta   90.00
_cell.angle_gamma   90.00
#
_symmetry.space_group_name_H-M   'P 1'
#
loop_
_entity.id
_entity.type
_entity.pdbx_description
1 polymer ?
#
loop_
_entity_poly.entity_id
_entity_poly.type
_entity_poly.pdbx_seq_one_letter_code
_entity_poly.pdbx_strand_id
1 'polypeptide(L)'
;MTALNYVEKALTLAEKRYAEVKHLNPHSPLLQMYDSIVQQLIFLRDLIEGKEKDKAKLWKMTFGMYAAKEFDNSDELFFERLSDAWFIVDQIRRGLKVRLPHEVDANYKMKQHNLKMKYPGEF
;
A
#
# COMPACT_ATOMS: atom_id res chain seq x y z
N MET A 1 13.64 8.87 1.77
CA MET A 1 12.48 7.97 1.58
C MET A 1 12.18 7.98 0.09
N THR A 2 12.14 6.82 -0.55
CA THR A 2 11.96 6.65 -2.01
C THR A 2 10.58 6.08 -2.31
N ALA A 3 10.16 6.04 -3.57
CA ALA A 3 8.93 5.34 -3.98
C ALA A 3 8.93 3.88 -3.51
N LEU A 4 10.07 3.20 -3.64
CA LEU A 4 10.24 1.83 -3.15
C LEU A 4 9.99 1.73 -1.64
N ASN A 5 10.49 2.67 -0.82
CA ASN A 5 10.24 2.62 0.64
C ASN A 5 8.75 2.65 1.01
N TYR A 6 7.91 3.37 0.25
CA TYR A 6 6.47 3.42 0.50
C TYR A 6 5.79 2.11 0.13
N VAL A 7 6.15 1.56 -1.03
CA VAL A 7 5.60 0.29 -1.51
C VAL A 7 6.02 -0.85 -0.60
N GLU A 8 7.27 -0.89 -0.14
CA GLU A 8 7.74 -1.89 0.84
C GLU A 8 6.97 -1.80 2.15
N LYS A 9 6.77 -0.60 2.71
CA LYS A 9 5.99 -0.43 3.94
C LYS A 9 4.55 -0.92 3.79
N ALA A 10 3.93 -0.66 2.65
CA ALA A 10 2.59 -1.17 2.36
C ALA A 10 2.59 -2.68 2.18
N LEU A 11 3.59 -3.24 1.49
CA LEU A 11 3.72 -4.68 1.24
C LEU A 11 3.93 -5.45 2.54
N THR A 12 4.89 -5.05 3.38
CA THR A 12 5.14 -5.68 4.67
C THR A 12 3.88 -5.71 5.54
N LEU A 13 3.14 -4.59 5.59
CA LEU A 13 1.91 -4.55 6.37
C LEU A 13 0.79 -5.38 5.74
N ALA A 14 0.68 -5.41 4.41
CA ALA A 14 -0.29 -6.24 3.70
C ALA A 14 -0.05 -7.74 3.94
N GLU A 15 1.21 -8.19 3.88
CA GLU A 15 1.60 -9.57 4.17
C GLU A 15 1.27 -9.95 5.62
N LYS A 16 1.54 -9.04 6.56
CA LYS A 16 1.18 -9.23 7.98
C LYS A 16 -0.34 -9.37 8.15
N ARG A 17 -1.13 -8.45 7.60
CA ARG A 17 -2.60 -8.50 7.70
C ARG A 17 -3.18 -9.74 7.02
N TYR A 18 -2.64 -10.14 5.87
CA TYR A 18 -3.01 -11.39 5.20
C TYR A 18 -2.76 -12.60 6.12
N ALA A 19 -1.58 -12.68 6.76
CA ALA A 19 -1.23 -13.75 7.67
C ALA A 19 -2.15 -13.78 8.92
N GLU A 20 -2.45 -12.62 9.49
CA GLU A 20 -3.37 -12.47 10.63
C GLU A 20 -4.78 -12.99 10.28
N VAL A 21 -5.36 -12.54 9.16
CA VAL A 21 -6.68 -12.98 8.71
C VAL A 21 -6.67 -14.49 8.41
N LYS A 22 -5.61 -15.00 7.77
CA LYS A 22 -5.48 -16.41 7.44
C LYS A 22 -5.38 -17.28 8.67
N HIS A 23 -4.66 -16.83 9.69
CA HIS A 23 -4.53 -17.53 10.96
C HIS A 23 -5.86 -17.54 11.74
N LEU A 24 -6.58 -16.41 11.76
CA LEU A 24 -7.86 -16.29 12.45
C LEU A 24 -8.98 -17.09 11.77
N ASN A 25 -9.06 -17.03 10.45
CA ASN A 25 -10.04 -17.76 9.67
C ASN A 25 -9.50 -18.12 8.27
N PRO A 26 -8.96 -19.34 8.08
CA PRO A 26 -8.40 -19.80 6.81
C PRO A 26 -9.41 -19.87 5.64
N HIS A 27 -10.71 -19.83 5.94
CA HIS A 27 -11.78 -19.87 4.94
C HIS A 27 -12.49 -18.51 4.80
N SER A 28 -11.92 -17.44 5.38
CA SER A 28 -12.49 -16.11 5.27
C SER A 28 -12.57 -15.67 3.81
N PRO A 29 -13.73 -15.21 3.32
CA PRO A 29 -13.86 -14.68 1.96
C PRO A 29 -12.99 -13.42 1.74
N LEU A 30 -12.59 -12.75 2.82
CA LEU A 30 -11.69 -11.59 2.76
C LEU A 30 -10.27 -11.96 2.34
N LEU A 31 -9.86 -13.23 2.48
CA LEU A 31 -8.49 -13.66 2.15
C LEU A 31 -8.13 -13.40 0.70
N GLN A 32 -9.09 -13.52 -0.23
CA GLN A 32 -8.87 -13.22 -1.63
C GLN A 32 -8.57 -11.74 -1.86
N MET A 33 -9.19 -10.84 -1.10
CA MET A 33 -8.91 -9.41 -1.16
C MET A 33 -7.50 -9.10 -0.64
N TYR A 34 -7.15 -9.60 0.54
CA TYR A 34 -5.81 -9.39 1.12
C TYR A 34 -4.71 -9.97 0.22
N ASP A 35 -4.90 -11.18 -0.32
CA ASP A 35 -3.98 -11.77 -1.29
C ASP A 35 -3.86 -10.90 -2.54
N SER A 36 -4.99 -10.42 -3.08
CA SER A 36 -4.98 -9.50 -4.24
C SER A 36 -4.19 -8.22 -3.96
N ILE A 37 -4.30 -7.64 -2.77
CA ILE A 37 -3.53 -6.46 -2.36
C ILE A 37 -2.02 -6.80 -2.34
N VAL A 38 -1.63 -7.91 -1.74
CA VAL A 38 -0.22 -8.37 -1.68
C VAL A 38 0.34 -8.56 -3.09
N GLN A 39 -0.35 -9.31 -3.96
CA GLN A 39 0.11 -9.56 -5.33
C GLN A 39 0.25 -8.26 -6.14
N GLN A 40 -0.67 -7.31 -5.95
CA GLN A 40 -0.60 -6.00 -6.59
C GLN A 40 0.60 -5.18 -6.09
N LEU A 41 0.88 -5.19 -4.79
CA LEU A 41 2.04 -4.49 -4.22
C LEU A 41 3.37 -5.12 -4.64
N ILE A 42 3.45 -6.45 -4.75
CA ILE A 42 4.61 -7.16 -5.32
C ILE A 42 4.86 -6.71 -6.75
N PHE A 43 3.82 -6.70 -7.59
CA PHE A 43 3.93 -6.20 -8.96
C PHE A 43 4.44 -4.75 -9.01
N LEU A 44 3.92 -3.88 -8.16
CA LEU A 44 4.35 -2.48 -8.10
C LEU A 44 5.80 -2.34 -7.66
N ARG A 45 6.25 -3.12 -6.67
CA ARG A 45 7.64 -3.17 -6.24
C ARG A 45 8.54 -3.59 -7.39
N ASP A 46 8.22 -4.71 -8.03
CA ASP A 46 9.02 -5.27 -9.13
C ASP A 46 9.09 -4.31 -10.32
N LEU A 47 8.03 -3.54 -10.58
CA LEU A 47 8.02 -2.48 -11.59
C LEU A 47 8.97 -1.32 -11.22
N ILE A 48 8.97 -0.88 -9.95
CA ILE A 48 9.85 0.20 -9.47
C ILE A 48 11.32 -0.23 -9.49
N GLU A 49 11.60 -1.49 -9.16
CA GLU A 49 12.94 -2.08 -9.22
C GLU A 49 13.41 -2.38 -10.66
N GLY A 50 12.51 -2.27 -11.65
CA GLY A 50 12.81 -2.54 -13.06
C GLY A 50 12.88 -4.03 -13.44
N LYS A 51 12.45 -4.92 -12.53
CA LYS A 51 12.30 -6.37 -12.78
C LYS A 51 11.11 -6.66 -13.69
N GLU A 52 10.03 -5.90 -13.50
CA GLU A 52 8.86 -5.87 -14.37
C GLU A 52 8.91 -4.62 -15.26
N LYS A 53 8.51 -4.76 -16.53
CA LYS A 53 8.53 -3.69 -17.54
C LYS A 53 7.14 -3.40 -18.10
N ASP A 54 6.23 -4.36 -18.01
CA ASP A 54 4.86 -4.19 -18.50
C ASP A 54 4.03 -3.36 -17.52
N LYS A 55 3.84 -2.09 -17.88
CA LYS A 55 3.02 -1.13 -17.14
C LYS A 55 1.52 -1.34 -17.35
N ALA A 56 1.08 -2.18 -18.29
CA ALA A 56 -0.35 -2.34 -18.61
C ALA A 56 -1.15 -2.84 -17.39
N LYS A 57 -0.54 -3.71 -16.57
CA LYS A 57 -1.16 -4.22 -15.34
C LYS A 57 -1.42 -3.12 -14.31
N LEU A 58 -0.70 -1.98 -14.35
CA LEU A 58 -1.00 -0.84 -13.47
C LEU A 58 -2.47 -0.45 -13.61
N TRP A 59 -3.03 -0.36 -14.81
CA TRP A 59 -4.42 0.06 -15.04
C TRP A 59 -5.49 -0.91 -14.49
N LYS A 60 -5.10 -2.13 -14.15
CA LYS A 60 -5.98 -3.16 -13.58
C LYS A 60 -5.90 -3.22 -12.05
N MET A 61 -4.97 -2.50 -11.43
CA MET A 61 -4.83 -2.48 -9.98
C MET A 61 -6.01 -1.78 -9.32
N THR A 62 -6.45 -2.33 -8.20
CA THR A 62 -7.63 -1.94 -7.44
C THR A 62 -7.37 -1.75 -5.95
N PHE A 63 -6.16 -2.00 -5.44
CA PHE A 63 -5.91 -1.94 -4.00
C PHE A 63 -6.19 -0.57 -3.35
N GLY A 64 -6.08 0.54 -4.09
CA GLY A 64 -6.49 1.86 -3.60
C GLY A 64 -8.00 1.98 -3.37
N MET A 65 -8.81 1.27 -4.15
CA MET A 65 -10.26 1.17 -3.90
C MET A 65 -10.53 0.35 -2.64
N TYR A 66 -9.83 -0.77 -2.44
CA TYR A 66 -9.95 -1.56 -1.21
C TYR A 66 -9.56 -0.74 0.01
N ALA A 67 -8.48 0.04 -0.06
CA ALA A 67 -8.07 0.95 1.00
C ALA A 67 -9.22 1.84 1.49
N ALA A 68 -9.83 2.60 0.57
CA ALA A 68 -10.89 3.54 0.91
C ALA A 68 -12.19 2.86 1.37
N LYS A 69 -12.55 1.71 0.81
CA LYS A 69 -13.82 1.05 1.14
C LYS A 69 -13.77 0.21 2.42
N GLU A 70 -12.63 -0.40 2.69
CA GLU A 70 -12.53 -1.44 3.71
C GLU A 70 -11.75 -0.97 4.94
N PHE A 71 -10.76 -0.08 4.77
CA PHE A 71 -9.76 0.20 5.82
C PHE A 71 -9.80 1.62 6.39
N ASP A 72 -10.39 2.60 5.69
CA ASP A 72 -10.45 4.01 6.13
C ASP A 72 -10.94 4.16 7.59
N ASN A 73 -11.92 3.35 8.00
CA ASN A 73 -12.48 3.37 9.36
C ASN A 73 -12.14 2.15 10.23
N SER A 74 -11.43 1.15 9.69
CA SER A 74 -11.20 -0.14 10.39
C SER A 74 -9.73 -0.41 10.71
N ASP A 75 -8.80 0.04 9.86
CA ASP A 75 -7.35 -0.07 10.05
C ASP A 75 -6.67 1.16 9.45
N GLU A 76 -6.63 2.22 10.24
CA GLU A 76 -6.07 3.53 9.85
C GLU A 76 -4.63 3.42 9.34
N LEU A 77 -3.78 2.60 10.00
CA LEU A 77 -2.39 2.46 9.57
C LEU A 77 -2.33 1.80 8.19
N PHE A 78 -3.09 0.71 7.99
CA PHE A 78 -3.09 0.01 6.72
C PHE A 78 -3.67 0.87 5.60
N PHE A 79 -4.75 1.60 5.88
CA PHE A 79 -5.31 2.60 4.97
C PHE A 79 -4.26 3.62 4.52
N GLU A 80 -3.51 4.21 5.46
CA GLU A 80 -2.49 5.22 5.14
C GLU A 80 -1.34 4.64 4.32
N ARG A 81 -0.86 3.42 4.64
CA ARG A 81 0.19 2.76 3.86
C ARG A 81 -0.26 2.43 2.43
N LEU A 82 -1.47 1.93 2.26
CA LEU A 82 -2.02 1.64 0.94
C LEU A 82 -2.27 2.93 0.15
N SER A 83 -2.71 4.00 0.80
CA SER A 83 -2.93 5.31 0.16
C SER A 83 -1.63 5.91 -0.36
N ASP A 84 -0.55 5.84 0.42
CA ASP A 84 0.78 6.26 0.01
C ASP A 84 1.29 5.47 -1.22
N ALA A 85 1.11 4.14 -1.21
CA ALA A 85 1.50 3.29 -2.35
C ALA A 85 0.61 3.52 -3.58
N TRP A 86 -0.68 3.77 -3.38
CA TRP A 86 -1.62 4.08 -4.45
C TRP A 86 -1.31 5.41 -5.12
N PHE A 87 -0.86 6.41 -4.35
CA PHE A 87 -0.38 7.67 -4.90
C PHE A 87 0.76 7.44 -5.91
N ILE A 88 1.69 6.53 -5.62
CA ILE A 88 2.78 6.18 -6.54
C ILE A 88 2.24 5.54 -7.83
N VAL A 89 1.26 4.64 -7.73
CA VAL A 89 0.58 4.05 -8.90
C VAL A 89 -0.01 5.15 -9.78
N ASP A 90 -0.74 6.10 -9.18
CA ASP A 90 -1.37 7.20 -9.90
C ASP A 90 -0.34 8.10 -10.61
N GLN A 91 0.78 8.43 -9.94
CA GLN A 91 1.86 9.19 -10.56
C GLN A 91 2.47 8.46 -11.77
N ILE A 92 2.72 7.15 -11.66
CA ILE A 92 3.30 6.35 -12.76
C ILE A 92 2.32 6.23 -13.92
N ARG A 93 1.03 5.96 -13.65
CA ARG A 93 -0.02 5.82 -14.69
C ARG A 93 -0.15 7.08 -15.54
N ARG A 94 -0.02 8.26 -14.93
CA ARG A 94 -0.11 9.56 -15.61
C ARG A 94 1.15 9.94 -16.40
N GLY A 95 2.18 9.08 -16.40
CA GLY A 95 3.46 9.37 -17.05
C GLY A 95 4.22 10.54 -16.40
N LEU A 96 3.88 10.88 -15.15
CA LEU A 96 4.50 11.98 -14.42
C LEU A 96 5.84 11.54 -13.84
N LYS A 97 6.74 12.50 -13.64
CA LYS A 97 7.84 12.30 -12.70
C LYS A 97 7.22 12.02 -11.33
N VAL A 98 7.49 10.84 -10.77
CA VAL A 98 6.90 10.41 -9.50
C VAL A 98 7.28 11.40 -8.41
N ARG A 99 6.28 12.17 -7.95
CA ARG A 99 6.34 12.86 -6.67
C ARG A 99 6.07 11.86 -5.56
N LEU A 100 6.65 12.07 -4.40
CA LEU A 100 6.49 11.22 -3.23
C LEU A 100 5.44 11.83 -2.29
N PRO A 101 4.70 11.01 -1.52
CA PRO A 101 3.66 11.53 -0.62
C PRO A 101 4.14 12.67 0.29
N HIS A 102 5.33 12.55 0.86
CA HIS A 102 5.91 13.60 1.73
C HIS A 102 6.34 14.89 1.01
N GLU A 103 6.42 14.88 -0.31
CA GLU A 103 6.72 16.06 -1.12
C GLU A 103 5.45 16.86 -1.46
N VAL A 104 4.27 16.26 -1.28
CA VAL A 104 2.97 16.84 -1.67
C VAL A 104 2.08 17.11 -0.46
N ASP A 105 2.11 16.24 0.55
CA ASP A 105 1.37 16.43 1.79
C ASP A 105 2.25 17.14 2.84
N ALA A 106 1.93 18.42 3.10
CA ALA A 106 2.62 19.25 4.09
C ALA A 106 2.50 18.68 5.53
N ASN A 107 1.46 17.92 5.82
CA ASN A 107 1.21 17.31 7.13
C ASN A 107 1.80 15.90 7.25
N TYR A 108 2.44 15.38 6.19
CA TYR A 108 2.89 14.00 6.13
C TYR A 108 3.76 13.61 7.33
N LYS A 109 4.74 14.45 7.71
CA LYS A 109 5.63 14.16 8.85
C LYS A 109 4.87 14.04 10.16
N MET A 110 3.92 14.94 10.41
CA MET A 110 3.09 14.91 11.60
C MET A 110 2.18 13.69 11.61
N LYS A 111 1.55 13.36 10.48
CA LYS A 111 0.74 12.16 10.33
C LYS A 111 1.55 10.89 10.62
N GLN A 112 2.75 10.75 10.03
CA GLN A 112 3.63 9.61 10.28
C GLN A 112 4.09 9.53 11.74
N HIS A 113 4.34 10.67 12.39
CA HIS A 113 4.66 10.70 13.81
C HIS A 113 3.49 10.17 14.66
N ASN A 114 2.26 10.65 14.40
CA ASN A 114 1.07 10.21 15.12
C ASN A 114 0.79 8.72 14.93
N LEU A 115 0.90 8.23 13.69
CA LEU A 115 0.78 6.80 13.38
C LEU A 115 1.85 5.98 14.12
N LYS A 116 3.09 6.44 14.20
CA LYS A 116 4.16 5.75 14.93
C LYS A 116 3.89 5.69 16.43
N MET A 117 3.35 6.76 17.00
CA MET A 117 2.97 6.79 18.41
C MET A 117 1.79 5.84 18.71
N LYS A 118 0.82 5.75 17.80
CA LYS A 118 -0.36 4.88 17.95
C LYS A 118 -0.06 3.40 17.69
N TYR A 119 0.84 3.12 16.75
CA TYR A 119 1.18 1.75 16.30
C TYR A 119 2.70 1.50 16.34
N PRO A 120 3.35 1.56 17.51
CA PRO A 120 4.82 1.52 17.60
C PRO A 120 5.45 0.20 17.15
N GLY A 121 4.71 -0.92 17.21
CA GLY A 121 5.18 -2.25 16.76
C GLY A 121 4.99 -2.52 15.26
N GLU A 122 4.55 -1.52 14.48
CA GLU A 122 4.17 -1.65 13.07
C GLU A 122 4.99 -0.73 12.12
N PHE A 123 6.09 -0.11 12.62
CA PHE A 123 6.79 0.98 11.94
C PHE A 123 8.23 0.69 11.49
#